data_AF-A0A2K6DZW4-F1
#
_entry.id   AF-A0A2K6DZW4-F1
#
_cell.length_a   1.000
_cell.length_b   1.000
_cell.length_c   1.000
_cell.angle_alpha   90.00
_cell.angle_beta   90.00
_cell.angle_gamma   90.00
#
_symmetry.space_group_name_H-M   'P 1'
#
loop_
_entity.id
_entity.type
_entity.pdbx_description
1 polymer ?
#
loop_
_entity_poly.entity_id
_entity_poly.type
_entity_poly.pdbx_seq_one_letter_code
_entity_poly.pdbx_strand_id
1 'polypeptide(L)' 'MDSQDGKGVVCGNGTGFVKCGCAGPNFPEHIFPALVGRPVIRSTTKVGNIEQGSYAIFFS' A
#
# COMPACT_ATOMS: atom_id res chain seq x y z
N MET A 1 24.71 -11.95 20.04
CA MET A 1 23.92 -11.32 18.95
C MET A 1 23.55 -12.43 18.00
N ASP A 2 22.25 -12.62 17.77
CA ASP A 2 21.70 -13.84 17.20
C ASP A 2 22.31 -14.20 15.84
N SER A 3 22.76 -15.45 15.77
CA SER A 3 23.00 -16.22 14.57
C SER A 3 21.71 -16.27 13.75
N GLN A 4 21.56 -15.38 12.77
CA GLN A 4 20.50 -15.46 11.77
C GLN A 4 21.10 -15.92 10.44
N ASP A 5 20.96 -17.22 10.16
CA ASP A 5 21.19 -17.82 8.84
C ASP A 5 20.14 -17.39 7.79
N GLY A 6 19.44 -16.27 8.02
CA GLY A 6 18.46 -15.67 7.13
C GLY A 6 18.93 -14.29 6.70
N LYS A 7 18.90 -14.00 5.39
CA LYS A 7 19.18 -12.66 4.88
C LYS A 7 18.18 -11.67 5.51
N GLY A 8 18.68 -10.66 6.23
CA GLY A 8 17.84 -9.63 6.82
C GLY A 8 17.01 -8.88 5.78
N VAL A 9 15.83 -8.40 6.14
CA VAL A 9 14.98 -7.57 5.26
C VAL A 9 15.31 -6.10 5.49
N VAL A 10 15.45 -5.34 4.41
CA VAL A 10 15.70 -3.89 4.43
C VAL A 10 14.48 -3.18 3.85
N CYS A 11 13.98 -2.18 4.57
CA CYS A 11 12.87 -1.32 4.15
C CYS A 11 13.26 0.15 4.30
N GLY A 12 13.17 0.91 3.21
CA GLY A 12 13.31 2.36 3.19
C GLY A 12 11.96 3.04 3.01
N ASN A 13 11.50 3.78 4.00
CA ASN A 13 10.20 4.45 4.02
C ASN A 13 10.30 5.89 3.51
N GLY A 14 10.38 6.05 2.19
CA GLY A 14 10.25 7.37 1.58
C GLY A 14 8.82 7.90 1.67
N THR A 15 8.66 9.22 1.67
CA THR A 15 7.33 9.87 1.72
C THR A 15 6.49 9.66 0.46
N GLY A 16 7.12 9.42 -0.69
CA GLY A 16 6.43 9.08 -1.93
C GLY A 16 6.37 7.57 -2.20
N PHE A 17 7.46 6.86 -1.92
CA PHE A 17 7.61 5.45 -2.23
C PHE A 17 8.36 4.71 -1.13
N VAL A 18 7.92 3.50 -0.83
CA VAL A 18 8.66 2.52 -0.05
C VAL A 18 9.51 1.69 -0.99
N LYS A 19 10.76 1.43 -0.58
CA LYS A 19 11.68 0.52 -1.27
C LYS A 19 12.04 -0.61 -0.31
N CYS A 20 11.88 -1.87 -0.71
CA CYS A 20 12.24 -3.00 0.14
C CYS A 20 12.87 -4.16 -0.63
N GLY A 21 13.56 -5.02 0.12
CA GLY A 21 14.22 -6.23 -0.40
C GLY A 21 15.03 -6.94 0.68
N CYS A 22 15.65 -8.05 0.32
CA CYS A 22 16.59 -8.74 1.20
C CYS A 22 17.92 -7.98 1.26
N ALA A 23 18.73 -8.19 2.29
CA ALA A 23 20.07 -7.64 2.42
C ALA A 23 21.02 -8.27 1.40
N GLY A 24 21.85 -7.46 0.74
CA GLY A 24 22.89 -7.90 -0.21
C GLY A 24 22.77 -7.31 -1.63
N PRO A 25 21.60 -7.33 -2.29
CA PRO A 25 21.40 -6.70 -3.60
C PRO A 25 21.70 -5.19 -3.59
N ASN A 26 22.23 -4.67 -4.71
CA ASN A 26 22.51 -3.23 -4.85
C ASN A 26 21.27 -2.41 -5.23
N PHE A 27 20.19 -3.06 -5.66
CA PHE A 27 18.95 -2.43 -6.07
C PHE A 27 17.77 -2.98 -5.27
N PRO A 28 16.74 -2.16 -4.99
CA PRO A 28 15.55 -2.63 -4.29
C PRO A 28 14.79 -3.66 -5.13
N GLU A 29 14.32 -4.72 -4.50
CA GLU A 29 13.53 -5.77 -5.16
C GLU A 29 12.10 -5.28 -5.43
N HIS A 30 11.54 -4.49 -4.52
CA HIS A 30 10.21 -3.92 -4.64
C HIS A 30 10.20 -2.42 -4.37
N ILE A 31 9.43 -1.70 -5.18
CA ILE A 31 9.14 -0.28 -5.02
C ILE A 31 7.63 -0.10 -5.15
N PHE A 32 7.00 0.50 -4.15
CA PHE A 32 5.57 0.78 -4.18
C PHE A 32 5.26 2.16 -3.58
N PRO A 33 4.17 2.83 -4.00
CA PRO A 33 3.78 4.11 -3.42
C PRO A 33 3.56 3.99 -1.91
N ALA A 34 4.05 4.96 -1.15
CA ALA A 34 3.82 5.05 0.29
C ALA A 34 2.40 5.59 0.58
N LEU A 35 1.38 4.92 0.04
CA LEU A 35 -0.02 5.35 0.07
C LEU A 35 -0.90 4.30 0.74
N VAL A 36 -1.85 4.76 1.55
CA VAL A 36 -2.91 3.91 2.11
C VAL A 36 -4.26 4.44 1.66
N GLY A 37 -5.03 3.59 0.97
CA GLY A 37 -6.38 3.89 0.51
C GLY A 37 -7.43 3.55 1.57
N ARG A 38 -8.42 4.42 1.75
CA ARG A 38 -9.62 4.17 2.56
C ARG A 38 -10.86 4.27 1.66
N PRO A 39 -11.60 3.17 1.43
CA PRO A 39 -12.87 3.21 0.72
C PRO A 39 -13.90 4.02 1.52
N VAL A 40 -14.57 4.97 0.85
CA VAL A 40 -15.64 5.78 1.44
C VAL A 40 -16.80 5.86 0.45
N ILE A 41 -18.02 5.66 0.95
CA ILE A 41 -19.25 5.89 0.17
C ILE A 41 -19.38 7.40 -0.06
N ARG A 42 -19.39 7.83 -1.33
CA ARG A 42 -19.49 9.25 -1.69
C ARG A 42 -20.89 9.71 -2.01
N SER A 43 -21.69 8.84 -2.60
CA SER A 43 -23.09 9.15 -2.90
C SER A 43 -23.91 7.87 -3.02
N THR A 44 -25.20 8.00 -2.78
CA THR A 44 -26.17 6.94 -3.03
C THR A 44 -27.23 7.49 -3.95
N THR A 45 -27.49 6.79 -5.05
CA THR A 45 -28.50 7.16 -6.04
C THR A 45 -29.54 6.06 -6.12
N LYS A 46 -30.82 6.44 -6.11
CA LYS A 46 -31.94 5.52 -6.27
C LYS A 46 -32.43 5.50 -7.71
N VAL A 47 -32.43 4.33 -8.34
CA VAL A 47 -32.99 4.12 -9.68
C VAL A 47 -34.09 3.05 -9.55
N GLY A 48 -35.34 3.49 -9.57
CA GLY A 48 -36.49 2.63 -9.27
C GLY A 48 -36.43 2.07 -7.84
N ASN A 49 -36.39 0.73 -7.70
CA ASN A 49 -36.25 0.04 -6.42
C ASN A 49 -34.80 -0.34 -6.06
N ILE A 50 -33.81 0.10 -6.84
CA ILE A 50 -32.39 -0.23 -6.60
C ILE A 50 -31.69 0.98 -5.98
N GLU A 51 -30.96 0.74 -4.90
CA GLU A 51 -30.04 1.71 -4.31
C GLU A 51 -28.61 1.40 -4.76
N GLN A 52 -28.01 2.34 -5.49
CA GLN A 52 -26.63 2.21 -5.97
C GLN A 52 -25.74 3.21 -5.23
N GLY A 53 -24.77 2.69 -4.46
CA GLY A 53 -23.71 3.48 -3.85
C GLY A 53 -22.54 3.69 -4.80
N SER A 54 -21.96 4.89 -4.79
CA SER A 54 -20.65 5.17 -5.39
C SER A 54 -19.58 5.17 -4.30
N TYR A 55 -18.45 4.52 -4.57
CA TYR A 55 -17.30 4.52 -3.69
C TYR A 55 -16.21 5.41 -4.28
N ALA A 56 -15.50 6.14 -3.42
CA ALA A 56 -14.21 6.71 -3.76
C ALA A 56 -13.15 6.18 -2.80
N ILE A 57 -11.91 6.11 -3.30
CA ILE A 57 -10.75 5.75 -2.48
C ILE A 57 -10.04 7.06 -2.12
N PHE A 58 -9.99 7.36 -0.83
CA PHE A 58 -9.16 8.44 -0.31
C PHE A 58 -7.77 7.90 0.02
N PHE A 59 -6.72 8.55 -0.46
CA PHE A 59 -5.34 8.21 -0.16
C PHE A 59 -4.80 9.16 0.91
N SER A 60 -4.23 8.60 1.97
CA SER A 60 -3.45 9.34 2.99
C SER A 60 -1.96 9.17 2.76
#